data_AF-M0NDB3-F1
#
_entry.id   AF-M0NDB3-F1
#
_cell.length_a   1.000
_cell.length_b   1.000
_cell.length_c   1.000
_cell.angle_alpha   90.00
_cell.angle_beta   90.00
_cell.angle_gamma   90.00
#
_symmetry.space_group_name_H-M   'P 1'
#
loop_
_entity.id
_entity.type
_entity.pdbx_description
1 polymer ?
#
loop_
_entity_poly.entity_id
_entity_poly.type
_entity_poly.pdbx_seq_one_letter_code
_entity_poly.pdbx_strand_id
1 'polypeptide(L)'
;MQRTGAAAAVATDHLAREDARSLGLVGAGVQSYTQVEAIAAVRDIEEIVVADLDDEAVAAFVEHFDDRFDVHGGSIPEAAACDVLSTVTPSTAPLVSRDDLGEHTHVNAMGADAADKQELDPTILRDARLVIDDHAQTTHSGEISIPYADGVISDADIDSAVGEIVVGEASGRTPEDGISVFDSTGLAIQDVATAHVVYEHARENDNGESFAFVSQ
;
A
#
# COMPACT_ATOMS: atom_id res chain seq x y z
N MET A 1 -8.90 7.47 -5.37
CA MET A 1 -8.39 6.74 -4.18
C MET A 1 -8.61 5.24 -4.27
N GLN A 2 -9.73 4.76 -4.84
CA GLN A 2 -9.89 3.31 -5.07
C GLN A 2 -8.72 2.67 -5.85
N ARG A 3 -8.15 3.38 -6.82
CA ARG A 3 -6.94 2.93 -7.55
C ARG A 3 -5.74 2.67 -6.66
N THR A 4 -5.56 3.44 -5.58
CA THR A 4 -4.42 3.32 -4.67
C THR A 4 -4.54 2.05 -3.82
N GLY A 5 -5.72 1.81 -3.24
CA GLY A 5 -6.02 0.54 -2.57
C GLY A 5 -5.89 -0.66 -3.50
N ALA A 6 -6.37 -0.54 -4.74
CA ALA A 6 -6.23 -1.60 -5.75
C ALA A 6 -4.76 -1.91 -6.10
N ALA A 7 -3.89 -0.90 -6.17
CA ALA A 7 -2.46 -1.12 -6.38
C ALA A 7 -1.82 -1.89 -5.21
N ALA A 8 -2.14 -1.52 -3.98
CA ALA A 8 -1.70 -2.26 -2.79
C ALA A 8 -2.24 -3.70 -2.75
N ALA A 9 -3.49 -3.92 -3.19
CA ALA A 9 -4.04 -5.26 -3.30
C ALA A 9 -3.31 -6.11 -4.35
N VAL A 10 -2.96 -5.54 -5.52
CA VAL A 10 -2.15 -6.26 -6.52
C VAL A 10 -0.77 -6.61 -5.97
N ALA A 11 -0.10 -5.66 -5.31
CA ALA A 11 1.18 -5.93 -4.66
C ALA A 11 1.04 -7.03 -3.59
N THR A 12 0.03 -6.92 -2.73
CA THR A 12 -0.28 -7.91 -1.69
C THR A 12 -0.56 -9.28 -2.29
N ASP A 13 -1.29 -9.37 -3.39
CA ASP A 13 -1.61 -10.64 -4.04
C ASP A 13 -0.37 -11.39 -4.52
N HIS A 14 0.65 -10.65 -4.96
CA HIS A 14 1.90 -11.23 -5.41
C HIS A 14 2.97 -11.35 -4.31
N LEU A 15 2.93 -10.52 -3.28
CA LEU A 15 4.05 -10.32 -2.34
C LEU A 15 3.72 -10.67 -0.89
N ALA A 16 2.45 -10.83 -0.50
CA ALA A 16 2.09 -11.37 0.80
C ALA A 16 2.03 -12.90 0.77
N ARG A 17 2.19 -13.52 1.94
CA ARG A 17 1.92 -14.95 2.09
C ARG A 17 0.49 -15.27 1.67
N GLU A 18 0.28 -16.44 1.07
CA GLU A 18 -1.06 -16.91 0.67
C GLU A 18 -1.98 -17.10 1.88
N ASP A 19 -1.42 -17.43 3.04
CA ASP A 19 -2.15 -17.67 4.29
C ASP A 19 -2.19 -16.45 5.24
N ALA A 20 -1.86 -15.25 4.73
CA ALA A 20 -1.96 -14.00 5.48
C ALA A 20 -3.40 -13.72 5.91
N ARG A 21 -3.62 -13.47 7.21
CA ARG A 21 -4.95 -13.31 7.83
C ARG A 21 -5.10 -12.02 8.64
N SER A 22 -4.01 -11.32 8.94
CA SER A 22 -4.06 -10.05 9.68
C SER A 22 -3.58 -8.87 8.83
N LEU A 23 -4.25 -7.74 8.98
CA LEU A 23 -3.91 -6.47 8.32
C LEU A 23 -3.67 -5.36 9.35
N GLY A 24 -2.45 -4.86 9.38
CA GLY A 24 -2.06 -3.69 10.15
C GLY A 24 -2.17 -2.41 9.32
N LEU A 25 -2.63 -1.33 9.94
CA LEU A 25 -2.75 -0.02 9.31
C LEU A 25 -2.08 1.03 10.20
N VAL A 26 -1.11 1.75 9.65
CA VAL A 26 -0.53 2.94 10.27
C VAL A 26 -1.08 4.16 9.53
N GLY A 27 -2.02 4.85 10.19
CA GLY A 27 -2.87 5.90 9.64
C GLY A 27 -4.32 5.43 9.44
N ALA A 28 -5.25 6.16 10.04
CA ALA A 28 -6.71 5.95 9.94
C ALA A 28 -7.38 6.95 8.96
N GLY A 29 -6.60 7.56 8.07
CA GLY A 29 -7.08 8.47 7.03
C GLY A 29 -7.82 7.75 5.90
N VAL A 30 -8.37 8.51 4.94
CA VAL A 30 -9.28 7.95 3.91
C VAL A 30 -8.64 6.83 3.05
N GLN A 31 -7.32 6.78 2.92
CA GLN A 31 -6.65 5.70 2.19
C GLN A 31 -6.78 4.34 2.90
N SER A 32 -6.77 4.28 4.23
CA SER A 32 -6.83 3.03 4.99
C SER A 32 -8.12 2.25 4.69
N TYR A 33 -9.25 2.95 4.54
CA TYR A 33 -10.52 2.35 4.15
C TYR A 33 -10.43 1.63 2.80
N THR A 34 -9.80 2.26 1.81
CA THR A 34 -9.61 1.63 0.50
C THR A 34 -8.57 0.51 0.50
N GLN A 35 -7.60 0.55 1.42
CA GLN A 35 -6.63 -0.54 1.62
C GLN A 35 -7.36 -1.79 2.12
N VAL A 36 -8.19 -1.68 3.16
CA VAL A 36 -8.99 -2.81 3.68
C VAL A 36 -9.86 -3.43 2.60
N GLU A 37 -10.69 -2.62 1.94
CA GLU A 37 -11.64 -3.13 0.94
C GLU A 37 -10.93 -3.85 -0.22
N ALA A 38 -9.77 -3.35 -0.66
CA ALA A 38 -9.05 -3.94 -1.77
C ALA A 38 -8.24 -5.18 -1.35
N ILE A 39 -7.54 -5.13 -0.20
CA ILE A 39 -6.72 -6.24 0.28
C ILE A 39 -7.61 -7.42 0.70
N ALA A 40 -8.75 -7.17 1.35
CA ALA A 40 -9.71 -8.21 1.71
C ALA A 40 -10.37 -8.90 0.50
N ALA A 41 -10.23 -8.32 -0.72
CA ALA A 41 -10.69 -8.97 -1.94
C ALA A 41 -9.69 -10.01 -2.49
N VAL A 42 -8.43 -9.97 -2.04
CA VAL A 42 -7.34 -10.86 -2.50
C VAL A 42 -6.74 -11.71 -1.37
N ARG A 43 -7.05 -11.41 -0.11
CA ARG A 43 -6.62 -12.17 1.07
C ARG A 43 -7.78 -12.36 2.03
N ASP A 44 -7.80 -13.51 2.69
CA ASP A 44 -8.80 -13.87 3.71
C ASP A 44 -8.47 -13.17 5.04
N ILE A 45 -8.53 -11.84 5.06
CA ILE A 45 -8.27 -11.04 6.26
C ILE A 45 -9.39 -11.26 7.29
N GLU A 46 -8.98 -11.63 8.50
CA GLU A 46 -9.84 -11.90 9.66
C GLU A 46 -9.69 -10.79 10.72
N GLU A 47 -8.45 -10.36 10.98
CA GLU A 47 -8.08 -9.38 12.00
C GLU A 47 -7.53 -8.10 11.38
N ILE A 48 -7.95 -6.95 11.91
CA ILE A 48 -7.44 -5.64 11.51
C ILE A 48 -6.99 -4.84 12.74
N VAL A 49 -5.74 -4.38 12.73
CA VAL A 49 -5.20 -3.49 13.77
C VAL A 49 -4.92 -2.12 13.15
N VAL A 50 -5.58 -1.08 13.66
CA VAL A 50 -5.36 0.29 13.18
C VAL A 50 -4.69 1.16 14.24
N ALA A 51 -3.63 1.86 13.86
CA ALA A 51 -2.90 2.81 14.69
C ALA A 51 -2.93 4.19 14.06
N ASP A 52 -3.34 5.21 14.83
CA ASP A 52 -3.27 6.62 14.46
C ASP A 52 -3.02 7.46 15.73
N LEU A 53 -2.58 8.70 15.56
CA LEU A 53 -2.47 9.68 16.64
C LEU A 53 -3.84 10.27 17.03
N ASP A 54 -4.83 10.16 16.14
CA ASP A 54 -6.19 10.62 16.33
C ASP A 54 -7.12 9.48 16.77
N ASP A 55 -7.41 9.44 18.08
CA ASP A 55 -8.32 8.45 18.68
C ASP A 55 -9.74 8.50 18.09
N GLU A 56 -10.22 9.67 17.63
CA GLU A 56 -11.55 9.79 17.01
C GLU A 56 -11.54 9.13 15.63
N ALA A 57 -10.46 9.29 14.86
CA ALA A 57 -10.28 8.62 13.58
C ALA A 57 -10.20 7.10 13.73
N VAL A 58 -9.49 6.61 14.75
CA VAL A 58 -9.43 5.18 15.10
C VAL A 58 -10.83 4.65 15.45
N ALA A 59 -11.57 5.34 16.32
CA ALA A 59 -12.91 4.92 16.72
C ALA A 59 -13.87 4.86 15.52
N ALA A 60 -13.85 5.87 14.64
CA ALA A 60 -14.66 5.89 13.42
C ALA A 60 -14.27 4.78 12.45
N PHE A 61 -12.98 4.46 12.34
CA PHE A 61 -12.49 3.37 11.51
C PHE A 61 -12.98 2.00 12.03
N VAL A 62 -12.86 1.76 13.34
CA VAL A 62 -13.35 0.54 13.99
C VAL A 62 -14.85 0.39 13.76
N GLU A 63 -15.64 1.42 14.04
CA GLU A 63 -17.11 1.40 13.83
C GLU A 63 -17.50 1.11 12.37
N HIS A 64 -16.66 1.47 11.40
CA HIS A 64 -16.95 1.23 9.99
C HIS A 64 -16.76 -0.23 9.55
N PHE A 65 -15.91 -1.00 10.25
CA PHE A 65 -15.49 -2.33 9.83
C PHE A 65 -15.84 -3.45 10.83
N ASP A 66 -16.34 -3.11 12.04
CA ASP A 66 -16.63 -4.06 13.14
C ASP A 66 -17.74 -5.07 12.82
N ASP A 67 -18.54 -4.82 11.79
CA ASP A 67 -19.57 -5.73 11.32
C ASP A 67 -19.03 -6.83 10.39
N ARG A 68 -17.80 -6.65 9.87
CA ARG A 68 -17.18 -7.53 8.87
C ARG A 68 -15.87 -8.18 9.32
N PHE A 69 -15.09 -7.51 10.17
CA PHE A 69 -13.76 -7.95 10.59
C PHE A 69 -13.62 -7.88 12.12
N ASP A 70 -12.68 -8.64 12.68
CA ASP A 70 -12.20 -8.41 14.05
C ASP A 70 -11.26 -7.20 14.04
N VAL A 71 -11.83 -6.00 14.10
CA VAL A 71 -11.09 -4.73 13.99
C VAL A 71 -10.97 -4.06 15.35
N HIS A 72 -9.77 -3.59 15.68
CA HIS A 72 -9.52 -2.83 16.88
C HIS A 72 -8.40 -1.79 16.70
N GLY A 73 -8.43 -0.76 17.55
CA GLY A 73 -7.34 0.20 17.66
C GLY A 73 -6.15 -0.40 18.42
N GLY A 74 -4.94 -0.08 17.98
CA GLY A 74 -3.69 -0.54 18.60
C GLY A 74 -2.54 0.45 18.43
N SER A 75 -1.38 0.06 18.91
CA SER A 75 -0.12 0.76 18.71
C SER A 75 0.52 0.43 17.35
N ILE A 76 1.46 1.27 16.89
CA ILE A 76 2.19 1.02 15.64
C ILE A 76 2.91 -0.35 15.66
N PRO A 77 3.57 -0.78 16.76
CA PRO A 77 4.15 -2.12 16.84
C PRO A 77 3.12 -3.25 16.72
N GLU A 78 1.92 -3.08 17.29
CA GLU A 78 0.85 -4.09 17.17
C GLU A 78 0.35 -4.19 15.73
N ALA A 79 0.17 -3.06 15.04
CA ALA A 79 -0.18 -3.06 13.61
C ALA A 79 0.94 -3.65 12.75
N ALA A 80 2.20 -3.31 13.03
CA ALA A 80 3.35 -3.78 12.27
C ALA A 80 3.61 -5.30 12.42
N ALA A 81 3.11 -5.92 13.48
CA ALA A 81 3.22 -7.36 13.71
C ALA A 81 2.26 -8.20 12.84
N CYS A 82 1.30 -7.58 12.12
CA CYS A 82 0.38 -8.26 11.22
C CYS A 82 1.08 -8.87 10.00
N ASP A 83 0.43 -9.83 9.33
CA ASP A 83 0.96 -10.49 8.13
C ASP A 83 1.12 -9.50 6.95
N VAL A 84 0.19 -8.56 6.85
CA VAL A 84 0.22 -7.44 5.91
C VAL A 84 0.18 -6.14 6.71
N LEU A 85 1.01 -5.18 6.35
CA LEU A 85 1.04 -3.84 6.91
C LEU A 85 0.84 -2.83 5.78
N SER A 86 -0.04 -1.85 5.95
CA SER A 86 -0.11 -0.69 5.07
C SER A 86 0.16 0.59 5.85
N THR A 87 1.17 1.36 5.43
CA THR A 87 1.46 2.69 5.96
C THR A 87 0.88 3.74 5.02
N VAL A 88 0.05 4.64 5.58
CA VAL A 88 -0.74 5.62 4.81
C VAL A 88 -0.73 6.99 5.49
N THR A 89 0.38 7.36 6.13
CA THR A 89 0.56 8.64 6.83
C THR A 89 1.38 9.63 6.02
N PRO A 90 1.28 10.95 6.29
CA PRO A 90 2.16 11.95 5.69
C PRO A 90 3.48 12.13 6.49
N SER A 91 3.97 11.11 7.21
CA SER A 91 5.14 11.25 8.08
C SER A 91 6.40 11.65 7.33
N THR A 92 7.24 12.44 7.99
CA THR A 92 8.58 12.84 7.53
C THR A 92 9.71 12.17 8.32
N ALA A 93 9.35 11.20 9.16
CA ALA A 93 10.26 10.43 9.97
C ALA A 93 9.77 8.98 10.11
N PRO A 94 10.69 8.00 10.25
CA PRO A 94 10.33 6.60 10.43
C PRO A 94 9.38 6.41 11.61
N LEU A 95 8.29 5.69 11.35
CA LEU A 95 7.26 5.30 12.31
C LEU A 95 7.38 3.82 12.69
N VAL A 96 7.72 2.97 11.72
CA VAL A 96 7.81 1.52 11.86
C VAL A 96 9.27 1.11 11.96
N SER A 97 9.63 0.37 13.01
CA SER A 97 10.97 -0.18 13.16
C SER A 97 11.05 -1.62 12.65
N ARG A 98 12.25 -2.06 12.29
CA ARG A 98 12.47 -3.44 11.84
C ARG A 98 12.07 -4.49 12.88
N ASP A 99 12.24 -4.20 14.17
CA ASP A 99 11.92 -5.12 15.26
C ASP A 99 10.41 -5.31 15.48
N ASP A 100 9.59 -4.38 14.98
CA ASP A 100 8.13 -4.46 15.06
C ASP A 100 7.54 -5.42 14.03
N LEU A 101 8.25 -5.67 12.92
CA LEU A 101 7.77 -6.50 11.83
C LEU A 101 7.95 -7.99 12.11
N GLY A 102 6.91 -8.78 11.82
CA GLY A 102 7.01 -10.24 11.73
C GLY A 102 7.97 -10.71 10.63
N GLU A 103 8.49 -11.93 10.75
CA GLU A 103 9.53 -12.49 9.87
C GLU A 103 9.18 -12.50 8.38
N HIS A 104 7.89 -12.56 8.05
CA HIS A 104 7.38 -12.66 6.67
C HIS A 104 6.42 -11.53 6.28
N THR A 105 6.38 -10.44 7.05
CA THR A 105 5.45 -9.34 6.84
C THR A 105 5.56 -8.78 5.42
N HIS A 106 4.44 -8.54 4.77
CA HIS A 106 4.38 -7.73 3.55
C HIS A 106 3.96 -6.30 3.90
N VAL A 107 4.78 -5.33 3.52
CA VAL A 107 4.53 -3.91 3.78
C VAL A 107 4.15 -3.22 2.48
N ASN A 108 2.98 -2.59 2.44
CA ASN A 108 2.59 -1.60 1.44
C ASN A 108 2.93 -0.20 1.98
N ALA A 109 4.00 0.40 1.48
CA ALA A 109 4.38 1.78 1.80
C ALA A 109 3.70 2.74 0.81
N MET A 110 2.65 3.41 1.29
CA MET A 110 1.71 4.15 0.43
C MET A 110 1.61 5.65 0.79
N GLY A 111 2.20 6.07 1.92
CA GLY A 111 2.10 7.44 2.43
C GLY A 111 3.16 8.41 1.88
N ALA A 112 4.32 7.90 1.47
CA ALA A 112 5.41 8.69 0.92
C ALA A 112 5.15 9.05 -0.55
N ASP A 113 4.76 10.31 -0.78
CA ASP A 113 4.51 10.90 -2.11
C ASP A 113 5.27 12.22 -2.34
N ALA A 114 6.22 12.54 -1.46
CA ALA A 114 7.04 13.74 -1.50
C ALA A 114 8.45 13.46 -0.96
N ALA A 115 9.43 14.23 -1.44
CA ALA A 115 10.86 13.97 -1.19
C ALA A 115 11.31 14.06 0.29
N ASP A 116 10.49 14.62 1.18
CA ASP A 116 10.76 14.73 2.61
C ASP A 116 9.97 13.72 3.46
N LYS A 117 9.21 12.83 2.83
CA LYS A 117 8.40 11.81 3.50
C LYS A 117 9.09 10.46 3.58
N GLN A 118 8.86 9.79 4.70
CA GLN A 118 9.28 8.41 4.98
C GLN A 118 8.50 7.92 6.21
N GLU A 119 8.16 6.64 6.20
CA GLU A 119 7.41 5.97 7.27
C GLU A 119 8.16 4.76 7.85
N LEU A 120 9.13 4.20 7.15
CA LEU A 120 9.86 2.99 7.50
C LEU A 120 11.29 3.30 7.94
N ASP A 121 11.78 2.56 8.93
CA ASP A 121 13.20 2.53 9.22
C ASP A 121 13.96 2.00 7.98
N PRO A 122 15.01 2.68 7.49
CA PRO A 122 15.74 2.25 6.29
C PRO A 122 16.38 0.85 6.37
N THR A 123 16.56 0.30 7.58
CA THR A 123 16.99 -1.09 7.77
C THR A 123 15.95 -2.09 7.26
N ILE A 124 14.66 -1.76 7.32
CA ILE A 124 13.58 -2.59 6.73
C ILE A 124 13.81 -2.76 5.24
N LEU A 125 14.15 -1.67 4.53
CA LEU A 125 14.34 -1.68 3.08
C LEU A 125 15.52 -2.55 2.63
N ARG A 126 16.54 -2.71 3.49
CA ARG A 126 17.70 -3.58 3.22
C ARG A 126 17.42 -5.06 3.49
N ASP A 127 16.61 -5.33 4.50
CA ASP A 127 16.26 -6.70 4.92
C ASP A 127 15.11 -7.28 4.10
N ALA A 128 14.35 -6.42 3.43
CA ALA A 128 13.18 -6.78 2.67
C ALA A 128 13.51 -7.02 1.20
N ARG A 129 12.67 -7.85 0.58
CA ARG A 129 12.52 -7.83 -0.87
C ARG A 129 11.79 -6.55 -1.29
N LEU A 130 12.51 -5.62 -1.91
CA LEU A 130 12.01 -4.30 -2.25
C LEU A 130 11.45 -4.24 -3.68
N VAL A 131 10.13 -4.11 -3.78
CA VAL A 131 9.40 -3.94 -5.04
C VAL A 131 8.89 -2.50 -5.12
N ILE A 132 8.94 -1.92 -6.30
CA ILE A 132 8.56 -0.51 -6.54
C ILE A 132 7.46 -0.41 -7.60
N ASP A 133 6.78 0.72 -7.72
CA ASP A 133 5.88 0.98 -8.85
C ASP A 133 6.59 1.56 -10.08
N ASP A 134 7.32 2.67 -9.93
CA ASP A 134 8.14 3.31 -10.97
C ASP A 134 9.45 3.83 -10.38
N HIS A 135 10.57 3.43 -10.99
CA HIS A 135 11.91 3.74 -10.48
C HIS A 135 12.18 5.24 -10.38
N ALA A 136 11.78 6.03 -11.38
CA ALA A 136 12.06 7.47 -11.39
C ALA A 136 11.24 8.21 -10.33
N GLN A 137 10.02 7.76 -10.03
CA GLN A 137 9.19 8.36 -8.99
C GLN A 137 9.60 7.92 -7.59
N THR A 138 9.82 6.62 -7.36
CA THR A 138 10.12 6.08 -6.02
C THR A 138 11.48 6.59 -5.52
N THR A 139 12.50 6.65 -6.38
CA THR A 139 13.80 7.24 -6.02
C THR A 139 13.76 8.76 -5.81
N HIS A 140 12.71 9.45 -6.25
CA HIS A 140 12.56 10.90 -6.09
C HIS A 140 11.65 11.31 -4.93
N SER A 141 10.56 10.59 -4.71
CA SER A 141 9.48 10.99 -3.79
C SER A 141 8.76 9.84 -3.10
N GLY A 142 9.16 8.59 -3.32
CA GLY A 142 8.60 7.43 -2.64
C GLY A 142 9.27 7.16 -1.29
N GLU A 143 8.86 6.07 -0.66
CA GLU A 143 9.38 5.59 0.63
C GLU A 143 10.91 5.39 0.57
N ILE A 144 11.41 4.99 -0.60
CA ILE A 144 12.83 4.72 -0.79
C ILE A 144 13.67 5.97 -1.06
N SER A 145 13.04 7.14 -1.31
CA SER A 145 13.72 8.33 -1.84
C SER A 145 14.84 8.86 -0.94
N ILE A 146 14.58 8.99 0.36
CA ILE A 146 15.57 9.47 1.35
C ILE A 146 16.71 8.46 1.52
N PRO A 147 16.45 7.16 1.81
CA PRO A 147 17.50 6.14 1.88
C PRO A 147 18.33 6.01 0.60
N TYR A 148 17.72 6.16 -0.57
CA TYR A 148 18.41 6.11 -1.85
C TYR A 148 19.33 7.32 -2.04
N ALA A 149 18.85 8.53 -1.75
CA ALA A 149 19.65 9.76 -1.84
C ALA A 149 20.84 9.77 -0.86
N ASP A 150 20.65 9.18 0.33
CA ASP A 150 21.69 9.05 1.36
C ASP A 150 22.68 7.90 1.09
N GLY A 151 22.46 7.10 0.03
CA GLY A 151 23.28 5.94 -0.32
C GLY A 151 23.16 4.78 0.68
N VAL A 152 22.06 4.74 1.45
CA VAL A 152 21.73 3.64 2.35
C VAL A 152 21.31 2.42 1.53
N ILE A 153 20.60 2.64 0.43
CA ILE A 153 20.23 1.66 -0.59
C ILE A 153 20.64 2.19 -1.97
N SER A 154 20.56 1.33 -2.98
CA SER A 154 20.93 1.58 -4.37
C SER A 154 20.06 0.75 -5.33
N ASP A 155 20.28 0.89 -6.64
CA ASP A 155 19.63 0.04 -7.65
C ASP A 155 19.85 -1.46 -7.42
N ALA A 156 20.92 -1.86 -6.73
CA ALA A 156 21.19 -3.26 -6.42
C ALA A 156 20.28 -3.83 -5.32
N ASP A 157 19.61 -2.97 -4.55
CA ASP A 157 18.69 -3.34 -3.47
C ASP A 157 17.23 -3.39 -3.95
N ILE A 158 16.93 -2.81 -5.12
CA ILE A 158 15.62 -2.86 -5.75
C ILE A 158 15.50 -4.20 -6.51
N ASP A 159 14.51 -5.01 -6.13
CA ASP A 159 14.27 -6.33 -6.73
C ASP A 159 13.67 -6.21 -8.14
N SER A 160 12.53 -5.52 -8.24
CA SER A 160 11.76 -5.39 -9.47
C SER A 160 10.69 -4.31 -9.36
N ALA A 161 10.11 -3.91 -10.49
CA ALA A 161 8.85 -3.19 -10.51
C ALA A 161 7.66 -4.15 -10.40
N VAL A 162 6.59 -3.75 -9.71
CA VAL A 162 5.37 -4.57 -9.58
C VAL A 162 4.77 -4.96 -10.94
N GLY A 163 4.93 -4.11 -11.96
CA GLY A 163 4.52 -4.40 -13.32
C GLY A 163 5.23 -5.61 -13.93
N GLU A 164 6.54 -5.77 -13.66
CA GLU A 164 7.35 -6.92 -14.13
C GLU A 164 6.86 -8.22 -13.48
N ILE A 165 6.45 -8.17 -12.21
CA ILE A 165 5.86 -9.31 -11.51
C ILE A 165 4.52 -9.69 -12.13
N VAL A 166 3.64 -8.71 -12.35
CA VAL A 166 2.29 -8.92 -12.91
C VAL A 166 2.34 -9.55 -14.30
N VAL A 167 3.33 -9.21 -15.14
CA VAL A 167 3.49 -9.79 -16.48
C VAL A 167 4.33 -11.07 -16.51
N GLY A 168 4.86 -11.51 -15.37
CA GLY A 168 5.66 -12.73 -15.22
C GLY A 168 7.12 -12.60 -15.68
N GLU A 169 7.64 -11.39 -15.80
CA GLU A 169 9.06 -11.11 -16.08
C GLU A 169 9.91 -11.19 -14.80
N ALA A 170 9.30 -10.89 -13.64
CA ALA A 170 9.84 -11.15 -12.31
C ALA A 170 8.92 -12.11 -11.53
N SER A 171 9.46 -12.82 -10.53
CA SER A 171 8.66 -13.69 -9.66
C SER A 171 7.92 -12.89 -8.59
N GLY A 172 6.73 -13.33 -8.19
CA GLY A 172 6.15 -12.92 -6.90
C GLY A 172 6.91 -13.52 -5.71
N ARG A 173 6.33 -13.48 -4.50
CA ARG A 173 6.90 -14.05 -3.28
C ARG A 173 7.33 -15.52 -3.49
N THR A 174 8.49 -15.86 -2.93
CA THR A 174 9.00 -17.23 -2.85
C THR A 174 9.05 -17.72 -1.39
N PRO A 175 9.15 -19.03 -1.15
CA PRO A 175 9.31 -19.57 0.21
C PRO A 175 10.60 -19.14 0.93
N GLU A 176 11.60 -18.62 0.20
CA GLU A 176 12.85 -18.12 0.77
C GLU A 176 12.74 -16.66 1.20
N ASP A 177 11.67 -15.96 0.78
CA ASP A 177 11.47 -14.55 1.05
C ASP A 177 11.00 -14.32 2.49
N GLY A 178 11.73 -13.46 3.21
CA GLY A 178 11.32 -12.93 4.51
C GLY A 178 10.32 -11.78 4.35
N ILE A 179 10.72 -10.59 4.78
CA ILE A 179 9.93 -9.37 4.62
C ILE A 179 9.90 -8.95 3.14
N SER A 180 8.79 -8.37 2.72
CA SER A 180 8.69 -7.70 1.41
C SER A 180 8.13 -6.30 1.61
N VAL A 181 8.59 -5.35 0.80
CA VAL A 181 8.10 -3.97 0.80
C VAL A 181 7.68 -3.63 -0.63
N PHE A 182 6.49 -3.06 -0.76
CA PHE A 182 6.05 -2.38 -1.97
C PHE A 182 6.04 -0.87 -1.74
N ASP A 183 6.88 -0.13 -2.44
CA ASP A 183 6.87 1.34 -2.46
C ASP A 183 6.01 1.84 -3.63
N SER A 184 4.98 2.63 -3.31
CA SER A 184 4.01 3.14 -4.27
C SER A 184 3.89 4.66 -4.22
N THR A 185 4.26 5.35 -5.29
CA THR A 185 4.02 6.79 -5.47
C THR A 185 2.72 7.07 -6.23
N GLY A 186 2.19 6.08 -6.95
CA GLY A 186 0.95 6.18 -7.73
C GLY A 186 1.19 6.65 -9.16
N LEU A 187 0.66 5.88 -10.11
CA LEU A 187 0.96 6.08 -11.54
C LEU A 187 -0.25 6.55 -12.31
N ALA A 188 -0.07 7.52 -13.21
CA ALA A 188 -1.14 8.06 -14.05
C ALA A 188 -1.85 6.99 -14.91
N ILE A 189 -1.14 5.89 -15.25
CA ILE A 189 -1.73 4.75 -15.94
C ILE A 189 -2.86 4.09 -15.12
N GLN A 190 -2.75 4.08 -13.79
CA GLN A 190 -3.77 3.54 -12.89
C GLN A 190 -5.03 4.41 -12.93
N ASP A 191 -4.87 5.73 -12.99
CA ASP A 191 -5.99 6.67 -13.10
C ASP A 191 -6.70 6.54 -14.44
N VAL A 192 -5.96 6.44 -15.55
CA VAL A 192 -6.54 6.26 -16.90
C VAL A 192 -7.25 4.92 -17.02
N ALA A 193 -6.66 3.83 -16.51
CA ALA A 193 -7.28 2.51 -16.50
C ALA A 193 -8.59 2.51 -15.70
N THR A 194 -8.59 3.12 -14.50
CA THR A 194 -9.79 3.25 -13.67
C THR A 194 -10.86 4.10 -14.36
N ALA A 195 -10.47 5.24 -14.95
CA ALA A 195 -11.38 6.12 -15.67
C ALA A 195 -12.01 5.42 -16.88
N HIS A 196 -11.26 4.57 -17.59
CA HIS A 196 -11.79 3.79 -18.70
C HIS A 196 -12.87 2.81 -18.24
N VAL A 197 -12.64 2.08 -17.13
CA VAL A 197 -13.66 1.17 -16.55
C VAL A 197 -14.91 1.93 -16.13
N VAL A 198 -14.76 3.07 -15.44
CA VAL A 198 -15.90 3.91 -15.02
C VAL A 198 -16.66 4.42 -16.24
N TYR A 199 -15.95 4.88 -17.28
CA TYR A 199 -16.56 5.39 -18.50
C TYR A 199 -17.35 4.32 -19.26
N GLU A 200 -16.78 3.12 -19.45
CA GLU A 200 -17.49 2.03 -20.12
C GLU A 200 -18.72 1.59 -19.31
N HIS A 201 -18.58 1.45 -17.99
CA HIS A 201 -19.71 1.13 -17.13
C HIS A 201 -20.82 2.19 -17.20
N ALA A 202 -20.45 3.47 -17.20
CA ALA A 202 -21.39 4.58 -17.33
C ALA A 202 -22.13 4.53 -18.67
N ARG A 203 -21.40 4.26 -19.76
CA ARG A 203 -21.95 4.14 -21.12
C ARG A 203 -22.89 2.94 -21.26
N GLU A 204 -22.58 1.82 -20.63
CA GLU A 204 -23.40 0.59 -20.68
C GLU A 204 -24.68 0.68 -19.85
N ASN A 205 -24.70 1.53 -18.81
CA ASN A 205 -25.81 1.64 -17.87
C ASN A 205 -26.59 2.96 -18.00
N ASP A 206 -26.33 3.75 -19.04
CA ASP A 206 -26.94 5.07 -19.29
C ASP A 206 -26.79 6.03 -18.08
N ASN A 207 -25.64 5.96 -17.42
CA ASN A 207 -25.30 6.82 -16.30
C ASN A 207 -24.48 8.02 -16.82
N GLY A 208 -25.03 9.22 -16.74
CA GLY A 208 -24.32 10.46 -17.08
C GLY A 208 -25.17 11.42 -17.90
N GLU A 209 -24.61 12.59 -18.18
CA GLU A 209 -25.28 13.63 -18.97
C GLU A 209 -24.38 14.04 -20.15
N SER A 210 -24.93 13.99 -21.36
CA SER A 210 -24.24 14.46 -22.55
C SER A 210 -24.32 15.99 -22.64
N PHE A 211 -23.19 16.65 -22.89
CA PHE A 211 -23.16 18.08 -23.14
C PHE A 211 -22.22 18.42 -24.31
N ALA A 212 -22.50 19.51 -25.00
CA ALA A 212 -21.66 19.98 -26.09
C ALA A 212 -20.49 20.80 -25.53
N PHE A 213 -19.26 20.40 -25.85
CA PHE A 213 -18.05 21.14 -25.45
C PHE A 213 -17.90 22.49 -26.20
N VAL A 214 -18.53 22.62 -27.36
CA VAL A 214 -18.56 23.85 -28.16
C VAL A 214 -20.00 24.05 -28.63
N SER A 215 -20.61 25.17 -28.24
CA SER A 215 -21.84 25.65 -28.87
C SER A 215 -21.54 25.99 -30.33
N GLN A 216 -22.21 25.34 -31.28
CA GLN A 216 -22.16 25.73 -32.69
C GLN A 216 -22.58 27.20 -32.88
#